data_AF-A0A2S9F428-F1
#
_entry.id   AF-A0A2S9F428-F1
#
_cell.length_a   1.000
_cell.length_b   1.000
_cell.length_c   1.000
_cell.angle_alpha   90.00
_cell.angle_beta   90.00
_cell.angle_gamma   90.00
#
_symmetry.space_group_name_H-M   'P 1'
#
loop_
_entity.id
_entity.type
_entity.pdbx_description
1 polymer ?
#
loop_
_entity_poly.entity_id
_entity_poly.type
_entity_poly.pdbx_seq_one_letter_code
_entity_poly.pdbx_strand_id
1 'polypeptide(L)'
;MTDFLSTGTLPDDYAQLAKTVRDFAQSVVAPVAAKHDEEHSFPYEVVAGMADMGLFGLPFPEEYGGMGGDYFALCLALEELGKVDQ
;
A
#
# COMPACT_ATOMS: atom_id res chain seq x y z
N MET A 1 14.60 -5.69 -21.52
CA MET A 1 13.78 -6.39 -20.49
C MET A 1 14.40 -6.28 -19.09
N THR A 2 15.33 -5.33 -18.86
CA THR A 2 16.06 -5.20 -17.59
C THR A 2 15.91 -3.81 -16.97
N ASP A 3 15.35 -2.84 -17.71
CA ASP A 3 15.24 -1.44 -17.27
C ASP A 3 14.17 -1.23 -16.19
N PHE A 4 13.23 -2.16 -16.04
CA PHE A 4 12.17 -2.10 -15.03
C PHE A 4 12.59 -2.56 -13.62
N LEU A 5 13.83 -3.07 -13.46
CA LEU A 5 14.34 -3.55 -12.17
C LEU A 5 15.18 -2.50 -11.42
N SER A 6 15.39 -1.32 -12.01
CA SER A 6 15.97 -0.17 -11.30
C SER A 6 14.84 0.66 -10.71
N THR A 7 14.85 0.88 -9.39
CA THR A 7 13.90 1.74 -8.66
C THR A 7 13.85 3.18 -9.17
N GLY A 8 14.74 3.57 -10.09
CA GLY A 8 14.80 4.90 -10.70
C GLY A 8 13.74 5.18 -11.78
N THR A 9 13.07 4.18 -12.36
CA THR A 9 12.06 4.43 -13.42
C THR A 9 10.88 3.46 -13.35
N LEU A 10 9.94 3.73 -12.45
CA LEU A 10 8.61 3.09 -12.49
C LEU A 10 7.76 3.76 -13.58
N PRO A 11 6.92 3.00 -14.31
CA PRO A 11 5.78 3.57 -15.04
C PRO A 11 4.96 4.52 -14.17
N ASP A 12 4.39 5.56 -14.77
CA ASP A 12 3.72 6.65 -14.06
C ASP A 12 2.64 6.15 -13.09
N ASP A 13 1.82 5.17 -13.50
CA ASP A 13 0.76 4.61 -12.65
C ASP A 13 1.33 3.91 -11.40
N TYR A 14 2.42 3.15 -11.54
CA TYR A 14 3.10 2.50 -10.42
C TYR A 14 3.81 3.51 -9.51
N ALA A 15 4.43 4.53 -10.09
CA ALA A 15 5.06 5.61 -9.33
C ALA A 15 4.02 6.38 -8.49
N GLN A 16 2.86 6.67 -9.09
CA GLN A 16 1.76 7.37 -8.42
C GLN A 16 1.11 6.51 -7.33
N LEU A 17 0.91 5.22 -7.58
CA LEU A 17 0.45 4.27 -6.56
C LEU A 17 1.43 4.22 -5.38
N ALA A 18 2.72 3.98 -5.64
CA ALA A 18 3.74 3.91 -4.61
C ALA A 18 3.82 5.22 -3.80
N LYS A 19 3.77 6.38 -4.46
CA LYS A 19 3.72 7.67 -3.76
C LYS A 19 2.49 7.79 -2.86
N THR A 20 1.32 7.42 -3.36
CA THR A 20 0.05 7.55 -2.61
C THR A 20 0.06 6.64 -1.38
N VAL A 21 0.51 5.39 -1.53
CA VAL A 21 0.60 4.44 -0.40
C VAL A 21 1.69 4.87 0.59
N ARG A 22 2.81 5.40 0.11
CA ARG A 22 3.86 5.97 0.97
C ARG A 22 3.36 7.13 1.82
N ASP A 23 2.64 8.07 1.20
CA ASP A 23 2.11 9.24 1.89
C ASP A 23 1.12 8.79 2.99
N PHE A 24 0.27 7.80 2.69
CA PHE A 24 -0.63 7.19 3.69
C PHE A 24 0.14 6.46 4.81
N ALA A 25 1.12 5.62 4.45
CA ALA A 25 1.95 4.89 5.39
C ALA A 25 2.64 5.84 6.39
N GLN A 26 3.23 6.93 5.90
CA GLN A 26 3.94 7.89 6.75
C GLN A 26 3.02 8.75 7.60
N SER A 27 1.86 9.14 7.08
CA SER A 27 0.97 10.10 7.77
C SER A 27 -0.07 9.42 8.67
N VAL A 28 -0.46 8.18 8.39
CA VAL A 28 -1.55 7.47 9.08
C VAL A 28 -1.03 6.25 9.84
N VAL A 29 -0.18 5.42 9.22
CA VAL A 29 0.27 4.14 9.82
C VAL A 29 1.41 4.36 10.82
N ALA A 30 2.50 5.01 10.38
CA ALA A 30 3.71 5.19 11.16
C ALA A 30 3.48 5.85 12.54
N PRO A 31 2.60 6.86 12.70
CA PRO A 31 2.38 7.49 14.00
C PRO A 31 1.74 6.57 15.06
N VAL A 32 1.05 5.50 14.64
CA VAL A 32 0.28 4.62 15.55
C VAL A 32 0.85 3.20 15.65
N ALA A 33 1.73 2.79 14.74
CA ALA A 33 2.27 1.44 14.65
C ALA A 33 2.86 0.94 15.98
N ALA A 34 3.82 1.67 16.55
CA ALA A 34 4.50 1.26 17.80
C ALA A 34 3.54 1.12 19.00
N LYS A 35 2.48 1.95 19.05
CA LYS A 35 1.47 1.86 20.11
C LYS A 35 0.64 0.59 19.97
N HIS A 36 0.19 0.29 18.75
CA HIS A 36 -0.60 -0.90 18.48
C HIS A 36 0.19 -2.19 18.71
N ASP A 37 1.50 -2.19 18.41
CA ASP A 37 2.42 -3.27 18.76
C ASP A 37 2.50 -3.48 20.28
N GLU A 38 2.82 -2.42 21.04
CA GLU A 38 2.94 -2.48 22.51
C GLU A 38 1.64 -2.95 23.18
N GLU A 39 0.50 -2.45 22.72
CA GLU A 39 -0.81 -2.75 23.29
C GLU A 39 -1.41 -4.08 22.78
N HIS A 40 -0.75 -4.75 21.82
CA HIS A 40 -1.30 -5.89 21.07
C HIS A 40 -2.72 -5.63 20.56
N SER A 41 -2.98 -4.42 20.06
CA SER A 41 -4.30 -3.97 19.67
C SER A 41 -4.43 -3.86 18.15
N PHE A 42 -5.64 -4.01 17.62
CA PHE A 42 -5.88 -3.98 16.18
C PHE A 42 -6.14 -2.55 15.67
N PRO A 43 -5.42 -2.07 14.64
CA PRO A 43 -5.53 -0.70 14.16
C PRO A 43 -6.72 -0.50 13.20
N TYR A 44 -7.94 -0.53 13.73
CA TYR A 44 -9.17 -0.43 12.93
C TYR A 44 -9.23 0.81 12.02
N GLU A 45 -8.75 1.96 12.49
CA GLU A 45 -8.76 3.21 11.71
C GLU A 45 -7.80 3.14 10.52
N VAL A 46 -6.62 2.55 10.70
CA VAL A 46 -5.67 2.30 9.61
C VAL A 46 -6.28 1.37 8.57
N VAL A 47 -6.86 0.26 9.02
CA VAL A 47 -7.47 -0.75 8.14
C VAL A 47 -8.66 -0.18 7.37
N ALA A 48 -9.48 0.67 8.01
CA ALA A 48 -10.54 1.41 7.32
C ALA A 48 -9.98 2.34 6.24
N GLY A 49 -8.91 3.09 6.55
CA GLY A 49 -8.23 3.93 5.55
C GLY A 49 -7.67 3.14 4.36
N MET A 50 -7.09 1.96 4.61
CA MET A 50 -6.65 1.05 3.55
C MET A 50 -7.81 0.56 2.67
N ALA A 51 -8.99 0.33 3.27
CA ALA A 51 -10.20 -0.06 2.55
C ALA A 51 -10.74 1.08 1.68
N ASP A 52 -10.76 2.31 2.19
CA ASP A 52 -11.18 3.51 1.44
C ASP A 52 -10.26 3.79 0.24
N MET A 53 -8.97 3.44 0.36
CA MET A 53 -8.00 3.48 -0.74
C MET A 53 -8.15 2.31 -1.74
N GLY A 54 -8.98 1.32 -1.43
CA GLY A 54 -9.22 0.14 -2.28
C GLY A 54 -8.12 -0.92 -2.23
N LEU A 55 -7.14 -0.82 -1.31
CA LEU A 55 -5.94 -1.67 -1.32
C LEU A 55 -6.25 -3.18 -1.21
N PHE A 56 -7.33 -3.57 -0.54
CA PHE A 56 -7.76 -4.97 -0.43
C PHE A 56 -8.30 -5.54 -1.76
N GLY A 57 -8.80 -4.68 -2.64
CA GLY A 57 -9.30 -5.03 -3.96
C GLY A 57 -8.25 -4.86 -5.07
N LEU A 58 -7.04 -4.41 -4.74
CA LEU A 58 -6.07 -3.89 -5.70
C LEU A 58 -5.78 -4.84 -6.88
N PRO A 59 -5.43 -6.13 -6.68
CA PRO A 59 -5.09 -7.03 -7.79
C PRO A 59 -6.33 -7.65 -8.49
N PHE A 60 -7.54 -7.36 -8.00
CA PHE A 60 -8.75 -8.01 -8.48
C PHE A 60 -9.40 -7.22 -9.62
N PRO A 61 -9.97 -7.89 -10.64
CA PRO A 61 -10.70 -7.22 -11.70
C PRO A 61 -11.89 -6.39 -11.19
N GLU A 62 -12.18 -5.28 -11.87
CA GLU A 62 -13.30 -4.39 -11.55
C GLU A 62 -14.67 -5.10 -11.63
N GLU A 63 -14.82 -6.11 -12.51
CA GLU A 63 -16.06 -6.90 -12.62
C GLU A 63 -16.44 -7.65 -11.33
N TYR A 64 -15.46 -7.87 -10.44
CA TYR A 64 -15.66 -8.45 -9.11
C TYR A 64 -15.60 -7.41 -7.97
N GLY A 65 -15.56 -6.12 -8.31
CA GLY A 65 -15.43 -5.03 -7.34
C GLY A 65 -14.00 -4.73 -6.89
N GLY A 66 -12.98 -5.17 -7.63
CA GLY A 66 -11.59 -4.80 -7.40
C GLY A 66 -11.16 -3.51 -8.09
N MET A 67 -9.87 -3.15 -8.00
CA MET A 67 -9.30 -1.94 -8.63
C MET A 67 -8.66 -2.19 -10.00
N GLY A 68 -8.59 -3.44 -10.48
CA GLY A 68 -8.01 -3.77 -11.78
C GLY A 68 -6.48 -3.64 -11.86
N GLY A 69 -5.79 -3.54 -10.73
CA GLY A 69 -4.32 -3.58 -10.66
C GLY A 69 -3.78 -5.00 -10.84
N ASP A 70 -2.45 -5.12 -10.91
CA ASP A 70 -1.76 -6.40 -11.00
C ASP A 70 -1.02 -6.75 -9.70
N TYR A 71 -0.36 -7.90 -9.67
CA TYR A 71 0.42 -8.31 -8.50
C TYR A 71 1.65 -7.43 -8.27
N PHE A 72 2.18 -6.75 -9.29
CA PHE A 72 3.29 -5.83 -9.10
C PHE A 72 2.83 -4.56 -8.38
N ALA A 73 1.67 -4.00 -8.75
CA ALA A 73 0.99 -2.94 -8.01
C ALA A 73 0.77 -3.35 -6.55
N LEU A 74 0.29 -4.57 -6.31
CA LEU A 74 0.10 -5.09 -4.95
C LEU A 74 1.42 -5.14 -4.17
N CYS A 75 2.49 -5.70 -4.76
CA CYS A 75 3.79 -5.74 -4.12
C CYS A 75 4.33 -4.34 -3.79
N LEU A 76 4.14 -3.36 -4.68
CA LEU A 76 4.54 -1.98 -4.42
C LEU A 76 3.76 -1.37 -3.25
N ALA A 77 2.44 -1.58 -3.19
CA ALA A 77 1.63 -1.09 -2.07
C ALA A 77 2.07 -1.73 -0.74
N LEU A 78 2.27 -3.05 -0.72
CA LEU A 78 2.74 -3.78 0.46
C LEU A 78 4.14 -3.33 0.91
N GLU A 79 5.06 -3.10 -0.03
CA GLU A 79 6.40 -2.60 0.26
C GLU A 79 6.38 -1.20 0.91
N GLU A 80 5.52 -0.30 0.45
CA GLU A 80 5.41 1.04 1.06
C GLU A 80 4.79 1.02 2.46
N LEU A 81 3.81 0.14 2.71
CA LEU A 81 3.26 -0.10 4.06
C LEU A 81 4.31 -0.76 4.97
N GLY A 82 5.01 -1.77 4.47
CA GLY A 82 6.05 -2.49 5.21
C GLY A 82 7.26 -1.63 5.57
N LYS A 83 7.44 -0.43 5.01
CA LYS A 83 8.53 0.48 5.43
C LYS A 83 8.30 1.11 6.79
N VAL A 84 7.05 1.14 7.27
CA VAL A 84 6.69 1.81 8.51
C VAL A 84 6.18 0.87 9.60
N ASP A 85 5.82 -0.37 9.24
CA ASP A 85 5.28 -1.38 10.16
C ASP A 85 5.61 -2.81 9.62
N GLN A 86 6.44 -3.59 10.35
CA GLN A 86 6.86 -4.97 10.00
C GLN A 86 6.84 -5.90 11.21
#